data_AF-A0A972SSM7-F1
#
_entry.id   AF-A0A972SSM7-F1
#
_cell.length_a   1.000
_cell.length_b   1.000
_cell.length_c   1.000
_cell.angle_alpha   90.00
_cell.angle_beta   90.00
_cell.angle_gamma   90.00
#
_symmetry.space_group_name_H-M   'P 1'
#
loop_
_entity.id
_entity.type
_entity.pdbx_description
1 polymer ?
#
loop_
_entity_poly.entity_id
_entity_poly.type
_entity_poly.pdbx_seq_one_letter_code
_entity_poly.pdbx_strand_id
1 'polypeptide(L)'
;MKKIRIWILSLIIIVPLFVYLGCKQYDAFRAESKVRAAVNSNYWQNMYHSFSKSQKMNGSVIFVGDSLTGLFDLSVFQNPAVLNRGICGDFSYGVLQRLDEVIRHNPSKIFIEIGINDIREEVPPVTTLTNYEAIIQRLKSGLPHAEIFVQSILPTADGHHNESALQLNQSLMELSSRYHVEFIDLYSHFVTDGLLDSELTTDGVHLSGRGYSIWHDVVAGHVTTQGYVLQ
;
A
#
# COMPACT_ATOMS: atom_id res chain seq x y z
N MET A 1 -57.73 -6.73 7.39
CA MET A 1 -57.04 -6.00 6.29
C MET A 1 -55.74 -5.28 6.69
N LYS A 2 -55.53 -4.83 7.94
CA LYS A 2 -54.26 -4.15 8.34
C LYS A 2 -53.02 -5.06 8.43
N LYS A 3 -53.16 -6.33 8.85
CA LYS A 3 -52.02 -7.26 9.02
C LYS A 3 -51.36 -7.68 7.70
N ILE A 4 -52.11 -7.88 6.63
CA ILE A 4 -51.59 -8.24 5.29
C ILE A 4 -50.73 -7.12 4.70
N ARG A 5 -51.08 -5.85 4.97
CA ARG A 5 -50.28 -4.69 4.53
C ARG A 5 -48.91 -4.60 5.22
N ILE A 6 -48.79 -5.06 6.46
CA ILE A 6 -47.52 -5.03 7.20
C ILE A 6 -46.53 -6.03 6.61
N TRP A 7 -46.97 -7.25 6.28
CA TRP A 7 -46.09 -8.26 5.66
C TRP A 7 -45.57 -7.86 4.28
N ILE A 8 -46.40 -7.20 3.46
CA ILE A 8 -46.02 -6.71 2.13
C ILE A 8 -45.00 -5.56 2.25
N LEU A 9 -45.18 -4.64 3.21
CA LEU A 9 -44.22 -3.56 3.48
C LEU A 9 -42.88 -4.09 4.00
N SER A 10 -42.88 -5.13 4.85
CA SER A 10 -41.65 -5.78 5.31
C SER A 10 -40.89 -6.45 4.17
N LEU A 11 -41.57 -7.09 3.21
CA LEU A 11 -40.94 -7.71 2.04
C LEU A 11 -40.26 -6.67 1.11
N ILE A 12 -40.82 -5.47 0.98
CA ILE A 12 -40.25 -4.37 0.16
C ILE A 12 -38.92 -3.86 0.74
N ILE A 13 -38.68 -4.00 2.04
CA ILE A 13 -37.43 -3.54 2.68
C ILE A 13 -36.45 -4.71 2.85
N ILE A 14 -36.94 -5.88 3.26
CA ILE A 14 -36.09 -7.03 3.59
C ILE A 14 -35.45 -7.64 2.33
N VAL A 15 -36.18 -7.74 1.21
CA VAL A 15 -35.63 -8.33 -0.01
C VAL A 15 -34.51 -7.47 -0.60
N PRO A 16 -34.66 -6.15 -0.78
CA PRO A 16 -33.56 -5.30 -1.24
C PRO A 16 -32.38 -5.28 -0.27
N LEU A 17 -32.62 -5.29 1.04
CA LEU A 17 -31.55 -5.38 2.03
C LEU A 17 -30.78 -6.69 1.92
N PHE A 18 -31.47 -7.83 1.78
CA PHE A 18 -30.84 -9.13 1.63
C PHE A 18 -30.05 -9.24 0.31
N VAL A 19 -30.60 -8.71 -0.79
CA VAL A 19 -29.89 -8.60 -2.07
C VAL A 19 -28.65 -7.71 -1.94
N TYR A 20 -28.77 -6.55 -1.30
CA TYR A 20 -27.66 -5.63 -1.07
C TYR A 20 -26.54 -6.26 -0.23
N LEU A 21 -26.89 -6.92 0.88
CA LEU A 21 -25.92 -7.64 1.71
C LEU A 21 -25.29 -8.81 0.96
N GLY A 22 -26.06 -9.55 0.17
CA GLY A 22 -25.57 -10.62 -0.69
C GLY A 22 -24.56 -10.13 -1.74
N CYS A 23 -24.84 -8.99 -2.39
CA CYS A 23 -23.90 -8.34 -3.31
C CYS A 23 -22.60 -7.95 -2.58
N LYS A 24 -22.68 -7.26 -1.44
CA LYS A 24 -21.48 -6.88 -0.67
C LYS A 24 -20.65 -8.08 -0.23
N GLN A 25 -21.29 -9.18 0.15
CA GLN A 25 -20.60 -10.42 0.52
C GLN A 25 -19.93 -11.09 -0.69
N TYR A 26 -20.58 -11.05 -1.85
CA TYR A 26 -20.02 -11.55 -3.11
C TYR A 26 -18.79 -10.74 -3.55
N ASP A 27 -18.88 -9.41 -3.50
CA ASP A 27 -17.77 -8.52 -3.88
C ASP A 27 -16.55 -8.75 -2.98
N ALA A 28 -16.76 -8.84 -1.66
CA ALA A 28 -15.70 -9.16 -0.70
C ALA A 28 -15.05 -10.52 -0.97
N PHE A 29 -15.84 -11.56 -1.26
CA PHE A 29 -15.33 -12.89 -1.61
C PHE A 29 -14.53 -12.88 -2.93
N ARG A 30 -14.99 -12.11 -3.92
CA ARG A 30 -14.30 -11.92 -5.20
C ARG A 30 -12.94 -11.23 -5.00
N ALA A 31 -12.92 -10.15 -4.24
CA ALA A 31 -11.70 -9.42 -3.90
C ALA A 31 -10.70 -10.34 -3.17
N GLU A 32 -11.15 -11.07 -2.14
CA GLU A 32 -10.32 -12.04 -1.42
C GLU A 32 -9.75 -13.12 -2.34
N SER A 33 -10.55 -13.63 -3.27
CA SER A 33 -10.11 -14.64 -4.25
C SER A 33 -8.99 -14.10 -5.15
N LYS A 34 -9.09 -12.84 -5.60
CA LYS A 34 -8.05 -12.17 -6.40
C LYS A 34 -6.77 -11.93 -5.60
N VAL A 35 -6.88 -11.43 -4.37
CA VAL A 35 -5.73 -11.26 -3.45
C VAL A 35 -5.01 -12.59 -3.26
N ARG A 36 -5.75 -13.67 -2.96
CA ARG A 36 -5.17 -15.00 -2.79
C ARG A 36 -4.53 -15.51 -4.08
N ALA A 37 -5.13 -15.30 -5.23
CA ALA A 37 -4.56 -15.71 -6.50
C ALA A 37 -3.25 -14.96 -6.80
N ALA A 38 -3.18 -13.65 -6.51
CA ALA A 38 -1.98 -12.84 -6.71
C ALA A 38 -0.82 -13.31 -5.81
N VAL A 39 -1.06 -13.48 -4.51
CA VAL A 39 -0.04 -13.91 -3.53
C VAL A 39 0.44 -15.34 -3.78
N ASN A 40 -0.42 -16.21 -4.32
CA ASN A 40 -0.04 -17.58 -4.68
C ASN A 40 0.46 -17.73 -6.13
N SER A 41 0.59 -16.63 -6.89
CA SER A 41 1.09 -16.69 -8.26
C SER A 41 2.57 -17.10 -8.30
N ASN A 42 2.97 -17.81 -9.35
CA ASN A 42 4.39 -18.18 -9.54
C ASN A 42 5.30 -16.95 -9.56
N TYR A 43 4.82 -15.82 -10.12
CA TYR A 43 5.56 -14.57 -10.14
C TYR A 43 5.83 -14.06 -8.72
N TRP A 44 4.79 -13.92 -7.90
CA TRP A 44 4.93 -13.45 -6.53
C TRP A 44 5.84 -14.38 -5.71
N GLN A 45 5.65 -15.68 -5.82
CA GLN A 45 6.46 -16.69 -5.11
C GLN A 45 7.94 -16.63 -5.52
N ASN A 46 8.22 -16.45 -6.82
CA ASN A 46 9.59 -16.29 -7.31
C ASN A 46 10.25 -15.00 -6.80
N MET A 47 9.52 -13.88 -6.78
CA MET A 47 10.02 -12.62 -6.24
C MET A 47 10.30 -12.73 -4.75
N TYR A 48 9.35 -13.25 -3.97
CA TYR A 48 9.53 -13.48 -2.53
C TYR A 48 10.72 -14.40 -2.23
N HIS A 49 10.89 -15.48 -3.00
CA HIS A 49 12.03 -16.39 -2.86
C HIS A 49 13.36 -15.73 -3.20
N SER A 50 13.39 -14.91 -4.26
CA SER A 50 14.58 -14.15 -4.65
C SER A 50 14.99 -13.18 -3.54
N PHE A 51 14.03 -12.44 -2.98
CA PHE A 51 14.29 -11.55 -1.84
C PHE A 51 14.78 -12.33 -0.62
N SER A 52 14.13 -13.43 -0.26
CA SER A 52 14.50 -14.27 0.89
C SER A 52 15.91 -14.86 0.78
N LYS A 53 16.39 -15.11 -0.44
CA LYS A 53 17.75 -15.60 -0.70
C LYS A 53 18.80 -14.50 -0.82
N SER A 54 18.38 -13.24 -0.94
CA SER A 54 19.33 -12.12 -1.05
C SER A 54 20.16 -11.96 0.22
N GLN A 55 21.38 -11.44 0.06
CA GLN A 55 22.31 -11.24 1.17
C GLN A 55 21.64 -10.38 2.27
N LYS A 56 21.75 -10.84 3.52
CA LYS A 56 21.28 -10.09 4.69
C LYS A 56 22.08 -8.78 4.79
N MET A 57 21.37 -7.67 5.00
CA MET A 57 21.96 -6.32 5.11
C MET A 57 21.41 -5.61 6.35
N ASN A 58 22.12 -5.75 7.47
CA ASN A 58 21.79 -5.10 8.74
C ASN A 58 21.85 -3.58 8.62
N GLY A 59 20.87 -2.89 9.21
CA GLY A 59 20.81 -1.42 9.22
C GLY A 59 20.39 -0.80 7.88
N SER A 60 19.95 -1.62 6.93
CA SER A 60 19.46 -1.18 5.61
C SER A 60 18.29 -0.20 5.70
N VAL A 61 18.04 0.50 4.60
CA VAL A 61 16.80 1.25 4.35
C VAL A 61 15.97 0.41 3.38
N ILE A 62 14.71 0.14 3.68
CA ILE A 62 13.88 -0.74 2.84
C ILE A 62 12.66 0.00 2.34
N PHE A 63 12.44 -0.04 1.02
CA PHE A 63 11.18 0.33 0.39
C PHE A 63 10.39 -0.94 0.11
N VAL A 64 9.18 -1.05 0.66
CA VAL A 64 8.30 -2.21 0.52
C VAL A 64 6.94 -1.80 -0.02
N GLY A 65 6.47 -2.51 -1.05
CA GLY A 65 5.24 -2.15 -1.73
C GLY A 65 4.90 -3.02 -2.94
N ASP A 66 4.16 -2.45 -3.87
CA ASP A 66 3.75 -3.11 -5.12
C ASP A 66 4.65 -2.78 -6.32
N SER A 67 4.08 -2.64 -7.53
CA SER A 67 4.80 -2.26 -8.74
C SER A 67 5.35 -0.83 -8.68
N LEU A 68 4.66 0.10 -8.02
CA LEU A 68 5.13 1.47 -7.87
C LEU A 68 6.47 1.50 -7.15
N THR A 69 6.57 0.77 -6.04
CA THR A 69 7.84 0.54 -5.34
C THR A 69 8.80 -0.29 -6.20
N GLY A 70 8.34 -1.39 -6.81
CA GLY A 70 9.20 -2.34 -7.53
C GLY A 70 9.91 -1.75 -8.76
N LEU A 71 9.31 -0.75 -9.39
CA LEU A 71 9.86 -0.03 -10.54
C LEU A 71 10.71 1.19 -10.15
N PHE A 72 10.77 1.55 -8.87
CA PHE A 72 11.63 2.63 -8.42
C PHE A 72 13.09 2.17 -8.43
N ASP A 73 13.90 2.74 -9.33
CA ASP A 73 15.36 2.57 -9.31
C ASP A 73 15.96 3.26 -8.09
N LEU A 74 16.15 2.50 -7.01
CA LEU A 74 16.72 3.02 -5.75
C LEU A 74 18.23 3.27 -5.82
N SER A 75 18.90 2.97 -6.95
CA SER A 75 20.33 3.31 -7.12
C SER A 75 20.58 4.82 -7.11
N VAL A 76 19.55 5.62 -7.37
CA VAL A 76 19.57 7.10 -7.26
C VAL A 76 19.99 7.59 -5.88
N PHE A 77 19.74 6.80 -4.82
CA PHE A 77 20.18 7.12 -3.46
C PHE A 77 21.68 6.87 -3.22
N GLN A 78 22.40 6.30 -4.20
CA GLN A 78 23.84 6.02 -4.17
C GLN A 78 24.28 5.24 -2.91
N ASN A 79 23.37 4.44 -2.37
CA ASN A 79 23.58 3.65 -1.17
C ASN A 79 23.14 2.20 -1.42
N PRO A 80 24.07 1.24 -1.50
CA PRO A 80 23.74 -0.15 -1.79
C PRO A 80 22.93 -0.82 -0.66
N ALA A 81 22.84 -0.20 0.53
CA ALA A 81 22.00 -0.66 1.62
C ALA A 81 20.54 -0.17 1.53
N VAL A 82 20.16 0.53 0.44
CA VAL A 82 18.76 0.87 0.14
C VAL A 82 18.16 -0.26 -0.71
N LEU A 83 17.20 -0.99 -0.15
CA LEU A 83 16.68 -2.23 -0.73
C LEU A 83 15.28 -2.04 -1.27
N ASN A 84 15.09 -2.48 -2.52
CA ASN A 84 13.78 -2.56 -3.13
C ASN A 84 13.11 -3.90 -2.77
N ARG A 85 11.93 -3.83 -2.18
CA ARG A 85 11.05 -4.96 -1.84
C ARG A 85 9.65 -4.74 -2.42
N GLY A 86 9.57 -4.13 -3.60
CA GLY A 86 8.35 -4.04 -4.40
C GLY A 86 8.08 -5.32 -5.19
N ILE A 87 6.82 -5.74 -5.27
CA ILE A 87 6.38 -6.85 -6.13
C ILE A 87 5.21 -6.36 -6.98
N CYS A 88 5.30 -6.49 -8.30
CA CYS A 88 4.21 -6.03 -9.16
C CYS A 88 2.89 -6.75 -8.86
N GLY A 89 1.81 -5.98 -8.72
CA GLY A 89 0.47 -6.51 -8.41
C GLY A 89 0.31 -7.02 -6.98
N ASP A 90 1.22 -6.68 -6.08
CA ASP A 90 1.09 -7.04 -4.66
C ASP A 90 -0.08 -6.28 -3.99
N PHE A 91 -0.57 -6.86 -2.91
CA PHE A 91 -1.65 -6.29 -2.08
C PHE A 91 -1.14 -6.06 -0.66
N SER A 92 -1.85 -5.27 0.12
CA SER A 92 -1.53 -5.06 1.55
C SER A 92 -1.39 -6.38 2.31
N TYR A 93 -2.23 -7.38 1.99
CA TYR A 93 -2.14 -8.72 2.55
C TYR A 93 -0.85 -9.45 2.14
N GLY A 94 -0.41 -9.32 0.88
CA GLY A 94 0.81 -9.96 0.40
C GLY A 94 2.06 -9.37 1.05
N VAL A 95 2.14 -8.04 1.18
CA VAL A 95 3.18 -7.36 1.98
C VAL A 95 3.22 -7.92 3.41
N LEU A 96 2.06 -8.07 4.06
CA LEU A 96 1.98 -8.66 5.40
C LEU A 96 2.52 -10.10 5.44
N GLN A 97 2.25 -10.93 4.42
CA GLN A 97 2.72 -12.32 4.39
C GLN A 97 4.24 -12.44 4.25
N ARG A 98 4.90 -11.49 3.57
CA ARG A 98 6.35 -11.51 3.34
C ARG A 98 7.17 -10.65 4.29
N LEU A 99 6.55 -10.14 5.35
CA LEU A 99 7.18 -9.17 6.26
C LEU A 99 8.40 -9.74 7.01
N ASP A 100 8.46 -11.05 7.25
CA ASP A 100 9.64 -11.68 7.88
C ASP A 100 10.89 -11.52 7.02
N GLU A 101 10.74 -11.48 5.70
CA GLU A 101 11.85 -11.21 4.79
C GLU A 101 12.38 -9.78 4.97
N VAL A 102 11.50 -8.79 5.20
CA VAL A 102 11.91 -7.41 5.51
C VAL A 102 12.58 -7.35 6.88
N ILE A 103 11.97 -7.95 7.91
CA ILE A 103 12.43 -7.90 9.30
C ILE A 103 13.82 -8.53 9.44
N ARG A 104 14.14 -9.61 8.71
CA ARG A 104 15.44 -10.26 8.81
C ARG A 104 16.60 -9.30 8.53
N HIS A 105 16.39 -8.26 7.73
CA HIS A 105 17.43 -7.29 7.42
C HIS A 105 17.75 -6.33 8.58
N ASN A 106 17.02 -6.38 9.69
CA ASN A 106 17.19 -5.44 10.79
C ASN A 106 17.36 -3.98 10.30
N PRO A 107 16.44 -3.47 9.45
CA PRO A 107 16.60 -2.18 8.80
C PRO A 107 16.53 -1.04 9.81
N SER A 108 17.22 0.06 9.49
CA SER A 108 17.12 1.31 10.23
C SER A 108 15.87 2.11 9.84
N LYS A 109 15.43 1.99 8.57
CA LYS A 109 14.27 2.71 8.03
C LYS A 109 13.44 1.85 7.09
N ILE A 110 12.13 2.00 7.14
CA ILE A 110 11.19 1.25 6.30
C ILE A 110 10.15 2.21 5.70
N PHE A 111 10.05 2.23 4.38
CA PHE A 111 9.09 2.99 3.61
C PHE A 111 8.03 2.05 3.04
N ILE A 112 6.76 2.30 3.36
CA ILE A 112 5.63 1.44 2.98
C ILE A 112 4.71 2.22 2.05
N GLU A 113 4.56 1.76 0.80
CA GLU A 113 3.55 2.25 -0.14
C GLU A 113 2.84 1.03 -0.75
N ILE A 114 1.58 0.81 -0.38
CA ILE A 114 0.79 -0.34 -0.83
C ILE A 114 -0.70 -0.06 -0.71
N GLY A 115 -1.50 -0.40 -1.71
CA GLY A 115 -2.96 -0.36 -1.55
C GLY A 115 -3.72 0.12 -2.77
N ILE A 116 -3.05 0.62 -3.81
CA ILE A 116 -3.73 0.95 -5.06
C ILE A 116 -4.36 -0.32 -5.68
N ASN A 117 -3.69 -1.48 -5.59
CA ASN A 117 -4.26 -2.74 -6.05
C ASN A 117 -5.44 -3.20 -5.19
N ASP A 118 -5.37 -3.01 -3.87
CA ASP A 118 -6.51 -3.25 -2.96
C ASP A 118 -7.74 -2.42 -3.39
N ILE A 119 -7.55 -1.12 -3.65
CA ILE A 119 -8.61 -0.21 -4.09
C ILE A 119 -9.19 -0.65 -5.44
N ARG A 120 -8.34 -0.91 -6.43
CA ARG A 120 -8.76 -1.29 -7.80
C ARG A 120 -9.51 -2.61 -7.84
N GLU A 121 -9.23 -3.50 -6.89
CA GLU A 121 -9.90 -4.79 -6.77
C GLU A 121 -11.01 -4.81 -5.71
N GLU A 122 -11.43 -3.62 -5.28
CA GLU A 122 -12.55 -3.41 -4.36
C GLU A 122 -12.39 -4.18 -3.04
N VAL A 123 -11.14 -4.38 -2.61
CA VAL A 123 -10.85 -4.90 -1.26
C VAL A 123 -11.48 -3.92 -0.26
N PRO A 124 -12.25 -4.41 0.73
CA PRO A 124 -12.87 -3.53 1.72
C PRO A 124 -11.80 -2.65 2.40
N PRO A 125 -11.97 -1.32 2.47
CA PRO A 125 -10.95 -0.42 3.03
C PRO A 125 -10.53 -0.77 4.46
N VAL A 126 -11.47 -1.28 5.27
CA VAL A 126 -11.19 -1.77 6.62
C VAL A 126 -10.19 -2.94 6.62
N THR A 127 -10.22 -3.81 5.61
CA THR A 127 -9.29 -4.93 5.47
C THR A 127 -7.89 -4.41 5.18
N THR A 128 -7.75 -3.47 4.23
CA THR A 128 -6.47 -2.83 3.92
C THR A 128 -5.90 -2.10 5.14
N LEU A 129 -6.72 -1.35 5.87
CA LEU A 129 -6.31 -0.66 7.10
C LEU A 129 -5.88 -1.64 8.20
N THR A 130 -6.60 -2.76 8.35
CA THR A 130 -6.25 -3.83 9.29
C THR A 130 -4.90 -4.47 8.95
N ASN A 131 -4.63 -4.68 7.66
CA ASN A 131 -3.34 -5.19 7.19
C ASN A 131 -2.22 -4.19 7.50
N TYR A 132 -2.42 -2.90 7.26
CA TYR A 132 -1.46 -1.85 7.63
C TYR A 132 -1.17 -1.83 9.13
N GLU A 133 -2.21 -1.90 9.97
CA GLU A 133 -2.07 -1.94 11.42
C GLU A 133 -1.24 -3.15 11.86
N ALA A 134 -1.51 -4.33 11.30
CA ALA A 134 -0.74 -5.55 11.56
C ALA A 134 0.71 -5.45 11.08
N ILE A 135 0.96 -4.83 9.92
CA ILE A 135 2.32 -4.56 9.41
C ILE A 135 3.07 -3.66 10.40
N ILE A 136 2.50 -2.51 10.77
CA ILE A 136 3.13 -1.56 11.69
C ILE A 136 3.42 -2.21 13.04
N GLN A 137 2.46 -2.95 13.62
CA GLN A 137 2.66 -3.64 14.89
C GLN A 137 3.80 -4.67 14.83
N ARG A 138 3.85 -5.50 13.78
CA ARG A 138 4.92 -6.49 13.60
C ARG A 138 6.28 -5.83 13.41
N LEU A 139 6.36 -4.75 12.62
CA LEU A 139 7.59 -3.99 12.43
C LEU A 139 8.06 -3.36 13.74
N LYS A 140 7.20 -2.65 14.48
CA LYS A 140 7.58 -2.04 15.77
C LYS A 140 8.01 -3.08 16.81
N SER A 141 7.35 -4.24 16.83
CA SER A 141 7.70 -5.34 17.75
C SER A 141 9.03 -6.00 17.38
N GLY A 142 9.25 -6.29 16.10
CA GLY A 142 10.48 -6.94 15.62
C GLY A 142 11.68 -6.00 15.51
N LEU A 143 11.43 -4.69 15.35
CA LEU A 143 12.42 -3.66 15.04
C LEU A 143 12.14 -2.39 15.84
N PRO A 144 12.27 -2.40 17.18
CA PRO A 144 11.91 -1.26 18.04
C PRO A 144 12.76 0.01 17.80
N HIS A 145 13.84 -0.10 17.02
CA HIS A 145 14.73 1.00 16.67
C HIS A 145 14.49 1.56 15.27
N ALA A 146 13.71 0.88 14.43
CA ALA A 146 13.52 1.27 13.05
C ALA A 146 12.53 2.43 12.94
N GLU A 147 12.85 3.40 12.09
CA GLU A 147 11.91 4.44 11.68
C GLU A 147 10.99 3.87 10.59
N ILE A 148 9.69 4.06 10.74
CA ILE A 148 8.67 3.53 9.82
C ILE A 148 7.96 4.72 9.18
N PHE A 149 7.91 4.72 7.86
CA PHE A 149 7.30 5.75 7.03
C PHE A 149 6.18 5.11 6.21
N VAL A 150 4.94 5.47 6.51
CA VAL A 150 3.77 5.13 5.69
C VAL A 150 3.60 6.22 4.64
N GLN A 151 3.63 5.86 3.37
CA GLN A 151 3.48 6.79 2.27
C GLN A 151 2.03 6.78 1.79
N SER A 152 1.50 7.94 1.45
CA SER A 152 0.16 8.06 0.87
C SER A 152 0.07 7.30 -0.45
N ILE A 153 -1.06 6.64 -0.70
CA ILE A 153 -1.44 6.09 -2.00
C ILE A 153 -1.51 7.22 -3.02
N LEU A 154 -0.93 7.03 -4.20
CA LEU A 154 -0.92 8.02 -5.28
C LEU A 154 -2.29 8.16 -5.97
N PRO A 155 -2.58 9.31 -6.62
CA PRO A 155 -3.73 9.42 -7.50
C PRO A 155 -3.56 8.56 -8.75
N THR A 156 -4.67 8.27 -9.44
CA THR A 156 -4.76 7.70 -10.78
C THR A 156 -5.24 8.74 -11.79
N ALA A 157 -4.89 8.55 -13.06
CA ALA A 157 -5.31 9.46 -14.14
C ALA A 157 -6.77 9.25 -14.55
N ASP A 158 -7.35 8.08 -14.25
CA ASP A 158 -8.77 7.79 -14.53
C ASP A 158 -9.73 8.42 -13.53
N GLY A 159 -9.24 8.89 -12.38
CA GLY A 159 -10.01 9.52 -11.31
C GLY A 159 -10.95 8.59 -10.54
N HIS A 160 -11.27 7.40 -11.07
CA HIS A 160 -12.23 6.46 -10.51
C HIS A 160 -11.86 6.00 -9.09
N HIS A 161 -10.56 5.93 -8.80
CA HIS A 161 -10.03 5.42 -7.54
C HIS A 161 -9.58 6.52 -6.57
N ASN A 162 -9.59 7.79 -7.00
CA ASN A 162 -8.97 8.89 -6.25
C ASN A 162 -9.73 9.23 -4.97
N GLU A 163 -11.05 9.11 -4.95
CA GLU A 163 -11.83 9.31 -3.73
C GLU A 163 -11.48 8.24 -2.69
N SER A 164 -11.43 6.96 -3.10
CA SER A 164 -11.02 5.87 -2.22
C SER A 164 -9.57 6.00 -1.76
N ALA A 165 -8.67 6.45 -2.62
CA ALA A 165 -7.28 6.74 -2.26
C ALA A 165 -7.19 7.84 -1.20
N LEU A 166 -7.93 8.96 -1.35
CA LEU A 166 -7.98 10.04 -0.37
C LEU A 166 -8.54 9.57 0.99
N GLN A 167 -9.61 8.78 0.98
CA GLN A 167 -10.20 8.22 2.21
C GLN A 167 -9.23 7.26 2.93
N LEU A 168 -8.53 6.42 2.17
CA LEU A 168 -7.52 5.53 2.72
C LEU A 168 -6.32 6.33 3.25
N ASN A 169 -5.85 7.34 2.52
CA ASN A 169 -4.76 8.23 2.95
C ASN A 169 -5.08 8.94 4.27
N GLN A 170 -6.30 9.44 4.44
CA GLN A 170 -6.73 10.00 5.71
C GLN A 170 -6.66 8.96 6.84
N SER A 171 -7.18 7.75 6.59
CA SER A 171 -7.17 6.67 7.58
C SER A 171 -5.74 6.23 7.93
N LEU A 172 -4.83 6.21 6.95
CA LEU A 172 -3.42 5.88 7.13
C LEU A 172 -2.69 6.97 7.93
N MET A 173 -2.97 8.24 7.68
CA MET A 173 -2.43 9.35 8.47
C MET A 173 -2.87 9.24 9.95
N GLU A 174 -4.16 8.97 10.20
CA GLU A 174 -4.69 8.75 11.56
C GLU A 174 -4.06 7.52 12.23
N LEU A 175 -3.87 6.43 11.48
CA LEU A 175 -3.23 5.21 11.96
C LEU A 175 -1.75 5.46 12.30
N SER A 176 -1.02 6.16 11.43
CA SER A 176 0.39 6.51 11.65
C SER A 176 0.56 7.33 12.92
N SER A 177 -0.32 8.33 13.14
CA SER A 177 -0.36 9.12 14.38
C SER A 177 -0.59 8.24 15.62
N ARG A 178 -1.57 7.32 15.56
CA ARG A 178 -1.89 6.40 16.66
C ARG A 178 -0.71 5.50 17.05
N TYR A 179 0.06 5.05 16.06
CA TYR A 179 1.21 4.16 16.28
C TYR A 179 2.54 4.89 16.43
N HIS A 180 2.56 6.23 16.39
CA HIS A 180 3.78 7.03 16.41
C HIS A 180 4.79 6.57 15.35
N VAL A 181 4.31 6.46 14.11
CA VAL A 181 5.12 6.29 12.90
C VAL A 181 4.84 7.46 11.97
N GLU A 182 5.73 7.72 11.02
CA GLU A 182 5.60 8.89 10.16
C GLU A 182 4.69 8.62 8.97
N PHE A 183 3.89 9.61 8.60
CA PHE A 183 3.11 9.60 7.36
C PHE A 183 3.71 10.60 6.38
N ILE A 184 4.11 10.13 5.20
CA ILE A 184 4.65 10.95 4.12
C ILE A 184 3.53 11.16 3.08
N ASP A 185 3.11 12.40 2.91
CA ASP A 185 2.18 12.79 1.86
C ASP A 185 2.91 12.88 0.51
N LEU A 186 2.80 11.83 -0.30
CA LEU A 186 3.17 11.86 -1.71
C LEU A 186 2.03 12.45 -2.55
N TYR A 187 0.78 12.11 -2.27
CA TYR A 187 -0.39 12.38 -3.11
C TYR A 187 -0.45 13.83 -3.58
N SER A 188 -0.23 14.79 -2.67
CA SER A 188 -0.27 16.23 -2.98
C SER A 188 0.80 16.68 -4.00
N HIS A 189 1.88 15.93 -4.17
CA HIS A 189 2.94 16.19 -5.15
C HIS A 189 2.66 15.60 -6.54
N PHE A 190 1.68 14.69 -6.65
CA PHE A 190 1.35 13.99 -7.90
C PHE A 190 0.02 14.40 -8.50
N VAL A 191 -0.83 15.10 -7.73
CA VAL A 191 -2.18 15.47 -8.16
C VAL A 191 -2.18 16.81 -8.91
N THR A 192 -2.84 16.84 -10.06
CA THR A 192 -3.20 18.06 -10.81
C THR A 192 -4.66 17.94 -11.21
N ASP A 193 -5.48 18.95 -10.88
CA ASP A 193 -6.94 18.96 -11.12
C ASP A 193 -7.69 17.72 -10.61
N GLY A 194 -7.22 17.15 -9.50
CA GLY A 194 -7.81 15.96 -8.87
C GLY A 194 -7.44 14.62 -9.52
N LEU A 195 -6.54 14.63 -10.51
CA LEU A 195 -6.04 13.46 -11.23
C LEU A 195 -4.52 13.33 -11.08
N LEU A 196 -3.98 12.14 -11.37
CA LEU A 196 -2.53 12.00 -11.54
C LEU A 196 -2.08 12.85 -12.73
N ASP A 197 -1.09 13.73 -12.50
CA ASP A 197 -0.51 14.54 -13.58
C ASP A 197 -0.03 13.63 -14.72
N SER A 198 -0.54 13.90 -15.92
CA SER A 198 -0.21 13.17 -17.14
C SER A 198 1.28 13.16 -17.49
N GLU A 199 2.05 14.17 -17.04
CA GLU A 199 3.51 14.21 -17.24
C GLU A 199 4.26 13.28 -16.27
N LEU A 200 3.61 12.86 -15.19
CA LEU A 200 4.19 12.04 -14.12
C LEU A 200 3.86 10.56 -14.27
N THR A 201 3.09 10.15 -15.28
CA THR A 201 2.66 8.76 -15.49
C THR A 201 2.93 8.25 -16.89
N THR A 202 3.03 6.93 -17.05
CA THR A 202 3.17 6.26 -18.34
C THR A 202 1.88 5.61 -18.84
N ASP A 203 1.00 5.23 -17.92
CA ASP A 203 -0.25 4.49 -18.23
C ASP A 203 -1.45 4.92 -17.36
N GLY A 204 -1.31 5.98 -16.56
CA GLY A 204 -2.33 6.47 -15.65
C GLY A 204 -2.25 5.90 -14.23
N VAL A 205 -1.29 5.00 -13.96
CA VAL A 205 -0.99 4.46 -12.62
C VAL A 205 0.51 4.48 -12.36
N HIS A 206 1.32 3.87 -13.23
CA HIS A 206 2.75 3.77 -13.06
C HIS A 206 3.45 5.08 -13.42
N LEU A 207 4.50 5.42 -12.68
CA LEU A 207 5.17 6.70 -12.81
C LEU A 207 6.11 6.74 -14.02
N SER A 208 6.24 7.93 -14.61
CA SER A 208 7.31 8.26 -15.54
C SER A 208 8.63 8.45 -14.79
N GLY A 209 9.75 8.56 -15.51
CA GLY A 209 11.03 8.90 -14.88
C GLY A 209 10.97 10.23 -14.10
N ARG A 210 10.17 11.20 -14.56
CA ARG A 210 9.91 12.45 -13.83
C ARG A 210 9.08 12.21 -12.57
N GLY A 211 8.07 11.35 -12.63
CA GLY A 211 7.30 10.95 -11.44
C GLY A 211 8.19 10.33 -10.37
N TYR A 212 9.11 9.43 -10.74
CA TYR A 212 10.07 8.87 -9.79
C TYR A 212 11.09 9.89 -9.26
N SER A 213 11.47 10.89 -10.06
CA SER A 213 12.29 12.01 -9.57
C SER A 213 11.58 12.81 -8.48
N ILE A 214 10.27 13.07 -8.64
CA ILE A 214 9.49 13.75 -7.60
C ILE A 214 9.38 12.88 -6.35
N TRP A 215 9.11 11.58 -6.50
CA TRP A 215 9.09 10.65 -5.35
C TRP A 215 10.41 10.71 -4.59
N HIS A 216 11.54 10.56 -5.30
CA HIS A 216 12.88 10.68 -4.73
C HIS A 216 13.02 11.95 -3.89
N ASP A 217 12.68 13.12 -4.46
CA ASP A 217 12.88 14.41 -3.80
C ASP A 217 12.07 14.53 -2.50
N VAL A 218 10.85 13.98 -2.46
CA VAL A 218 10.02 13.97 -1.24
C VAL A 218 10.62 13.09 -0.15
N VAL A 219 11.19 11.92 -0.49
CA VAL A 219 11.67 10.95 0.50
C VAL A 219 13.16 11.06 0.82
N ALA A 220 13.96 11.75 0.00
CA ALA A 220 15.41 11.78 0.11
C ALA A 220 15.90 12.22 1.50
N GLY A 221 15.29 13.26 2.07
CA GLY A 221 15.62 13.75 3.41
C GLY A 221 15.40 12.73 4.53
N HIS A 222 14.48 11.78 4.33
CA HIS A 222 14.21 10.69 5.27
C HIS A 222 15.20 9.54 5.07
N VAL A 223 15.59 9.25 3.82
CA VAL A 223 16.56 8.19 3.49
C VAL A 223 17.94 8.53 4.06
N THR A 224 18.43 9.75 3.83
CA THR A 224 19.74 10.20 4.32
C THR A 224 19.60 10.80 5.72
N THR A 225 20.14 10.16 6.75
CA THR A 225 20.27 10.81 8.06
C THR A 225 21.30 11.95 7.92
N GLN A 226 21.00 13.15 8.42
CA GLN A 226 22.00 14.21 8.66
C GLN A 226 23.15 13.60 9.49
N GLY A 227 24.26 13.22 8.85
CA GLY A 227 25.33 12.52 9.56
C GLY A 227 26.44 11.91 8.71
N TYR A 228 26.24 11.73 7.40
CA TYR A 228 27.34 11.36 6.50
C TYR A 228 27.69 12.53 5.58
N VAL A 229 28.47 13.47 6.13
CA VAL A 229 29.36 14.28 5.30
C VAL A 229 30.47 13.33 4.87
N LEU A 230 30.53 13.01 3.57
CA LEU A 230 31.72 12.39 2.99
C LEU A 230 32.86 13.41 3.18
N GLN A 231 33.84 13.05 4.02
CA GLN A 231 35.16 13.68 4.01
C GLN A 231 35.95 13.21 2.79
#